data_AF-A0A3G3GRY3-F1
#
_entry.id   AF-A0A3G3GRY3-F1
#
_cell.length_a   1.000
_cell.length_b   1.000
_cell.length_c   1.000
_cell.angle_alpha   90.00
_cell.angle_beta   90.00
_cell.angle_gamma   90.00
#
_symmetry.space_group_name_H-M   'P 1'
#
loop_
_entity.id
_entity.type
_entity.pdbx_description
1 polymer ?
#
loop_
_entity_poly.entity_id
_entity_poly.type
_entity_poly.pdbx_seq_one_letter_code
_entity_poly.pdbx_strand_id
1 'polypeptide(L)'
;MSIQQTEALVATVNELGYDSVEMFALEKAKEVLCAEMAIYQQEVTEFEHKYGMDFQSFLEKFDSISQVGLFEKEDDEMEWRACLKAIELVERKLKTLE
;
A
#
# COMPACT_ATOMS: atom_id res chain seq x y z
N MET A 1 12.82 -19.70 -20.39
CA MET A 1 11.91 -20.80 -20.09
C MET A 1 12.03 -21.83 -21.20
N SER A 2 12.09 -23.12 -20.86
CA SER A 2 11.94 -24.19 -21.85
C SER A 2 10.47 -24.30 -22.28
N ILE A 3 10.22 -24.88 -23.46
CA ILE A 3 8.85 -25.11 -23.98
C ILE A 3 8.02 -25.90 -22.95
N GLN A 4 8.62 -26.92 -22.33
CA GLN A 4 7.99 -27.75 -21.31
C GLN A 4 7.58 -26.95 -20.04
N GLN A 5 8.37 -25.93 -19.66
CA GLN A 5 8.00 -25.05 -18.54
C GLN A 5 6.83 -24.14 -18.88
N THR A 6 6.75 -23.65 -20.12
CA THR A 6 5.63 -22.82 -20.58
C THR A 6 4.33 -23.60 -20.60
N GLU A 7 4.34 -24.84 -21.12
CA GLU A 7 3.16 -25.71 -21.14
C GLU A 7 2.68 -26.07 -19.72
N ALA A 8 3.61 -26.40 -18.83
CA ALA A 8 3.29 -26.66 -17.43
C ALA A 8 2.69 -25.43 -16.73
N LEU A 9 3.25 -24.24 -16.98
CA LEU A 9 2.72 -22.99 -16.42
C LEU A 9 1.27 -22.72 -16.86
N VAL A 10 0.99 -22.86 -18.16
CA VAL A 10 -0.38 -22.67 -18.69
C VAL A 10 -1.34 -23.67 -18.08
N ALA A 11 -0.96 -24.96 -18.01
CA ALA A 11 -1.80 -25.99 -17.41
C ALA A 11 -2.10 -25.68 -15.94
N THR A 12 -1.09 -25.34 -15.14
CA THR A 12 -1.27 -24.99 -13.72
C THR A 12 -2.15 -23.75 -13.55
N VAL A 13 -1.95 -22.70 -14.35
CA VAL A 13 -2.79 -21.49 -14.28
C VAL A 13 -4.26 -21.81 -14.60
N ASN A 14 -4.51 -22.64 -15.60
CA ASN A 14 -5.86 -23.07 -15.95
C ASN A 14 -6.48 -23.96 -14.84
N GLU A 15 -5.69 -24.84 -14.22
CA GLU A 15 -6.12 -25.65 -13.06
C GLU A 15 -6.48 -24.80 -11.83
N LEU A 16 -5.83 -23.64 -11.68
CA LEU A 16 -6.18 -22.65 -10.65
C LEU A 16 -7.46 -21.85 -10.98
N GLY A 17 -8.08 -22.08 -12.15
CA GLY A 17 -9.35 -21.48 -12.55
C GLY A 17 -9.22 -20.21 -13.40
N TYR A 18 -8.03 -19.91 -13.93
CA TYR A 18 -7.79 -18.73 -14.75
C TYR A 18 -7.83 -19.06 -16.25
N ASP A 19 -8.37 -18.15 -17.06
CA ASP A 19 -8.46 -18.35 -18.51
C ASP A 19 -7.11 -18.19 -19.23
N SER A 20 -6.18 -17.44 -18.62
CA SER A 20 -4.85 -17.23 -19.19
C SER A 20 -3.82 -16.84 -18.14
N VAL A 21 -2.53 -16.99 -18.50
CA VAL A 21 -1.39 -16.55 -17.68
C VAL A 21 -1.42 -15.05 -17.45
N GLU A 22 -1.89 -14.27 -18.43
CA GLU A 22 -2.05 -12.82 -18.32
C GLU A 22 -3.13 -12.44 -17.30
N MET A 23 -4.27 -13.14 -17.28
CA MET A 23 -5.33 -12.90 -16.31
C MET A 23 -4.87 -13.24 -14.89
N PHE A 24 -4.17 -14.37 -14.73
CA PHE A 24 -3.54 -14.73 -13.47
C PHE A 24 -2.51 -13.67 -13.02
N ALA A 25 -1.63 -13.25 -13.92
CA ALA A 25 -0.62 -12.24 -13.60
C ALA A 25 -1.25 -10.89 -13.23
N LEU A 26 -2.34 -10.50 -13.90
CA LEU A 26 -3.09 -9.28 -13.60
C LEU A 26 -3.69 -9.32 -12.19
N GLU A 27 -4.37 -10.41 -11.84
CA GLU A 27 -4.94 -10.57 -10.49
C GLU A 27 -3.85 -10.61 -9.43
N LYS A 28 -2.75 -11.35 -9.65
CA LYS A 28 -1.64 -11.40 -8.71
C LYS A 28 -0.94 -10.05 -8.55
N ALA A 29 -0.82 -9.26 -9.62
CA ALA A 29 -0.31 -7.90 -9.52
C ALA A 29 -1.23 -7.01 -8.66
N LYS A 30 -2.55 -7.11 -8.83
CA LYS A 30 -3.52 -6.40 -7.99
C LYS A 30 -3.45 -6.83 -6.53
N GLU A 31 -3.39 -8.13 -6.25
CA GLU A 31 -3.27 -8.68 -4.89
C GLU A 31 -2.02 -8.13 -4.18
N VAL A 32 -0.86 -8.14 -4.85
CA VAL A 32 0.39 -7.62 -4.29
C VAL A 32 0.29 -6.13 -3.99
N LEU A 33 -0.28 -5.33 -4.90
CA LEU A 33 -0.48 -3.89 -4.68
C LEU A 33 -1.46 -3.63 -3.53
N CYS A 34 -2.56 -4.36 -3.43
CA CYS A 34 -3.50 -4.25 -2.31
C CYS A 34 -2.83 -4.59 -0.97
N ALA A 35 -2.00 -5.64 -0.93
CA ALA A 35 -1.25 -6.01 0.27
C ALA A 35 -0.22 -4.94 0.66
N GLU A 36 0.48 -4.35 -0.31
CA GLU A 36 1.38 -3.21 -0.09
C GLU A 36 0.62 -2.00 0.47
N MET A 37 -0.53 -1.65 -0.11
CA MET A 37 -1.37 -0.55 0.37
C MET A 37 -1.85 -0.76 1.80
N ALA A 38 -2.21 -2.00 2.16
CA ALA A 38 -2.69 -2.34 3.50
C ALA A 38 -1.63 -2.10 4.59
N ILE A 39 -0.34 -2.26 4.26
CA ILE A 39 0.77 -1.94 5.20
C ILE A 39 0.76 -0.46 5.52
N TYR A 40 0.76 0.41 4.51
CA TYR A 40 0.76 1.86 4.72
C TYR A 40 -0.53 2.36 5.38
N GLN A 41 -1.68 1.73 5.09
CA GLN A 41 -2.95 2.06 5.76
C GLN A 41 -2.91 1.72 7.25
N GLN A 42 -2.25 0.61 7.62
CA GLN A 42 -2.04 0.24 9.01
C GLN A 42 -1.12 1.25 9.72
N GLU A 43 -0.03 1.66 9.09
CA GLU A 43 0.88 2.70 9.63
C GLU A 43 0.15 4.04 9.82
N VAL A 44 -0.65 4.48 8.85
CA VAL A 44 -1.53 5.66 8.99
C VAL A 44 -2.46 5.52 10.19
N THR A 45 -3.10 4.36 10.36
CA THR A 45 -4.00 4.10 11.49
C THR A 45 -3.26 4.17 12.83
N GLU A 46 -2.01 3.73 12.89
CA GLU A 46 -1.18 3.81 14.09
C GLU A 46 -0.86 5.27 14.46
N PHE A 47 -0.55 6.12 13.48
CA PHE A 47 -0.39 7.55 13.72
C PHE A 47 -1.70 8.22 14.16
N GLU A 48 -2.82 7.88 13.51
CA GLU A 48 -4.15 8.39 13.90
C GLU A 48 -4.51 8.01 15.34
N HIS A 49 -4.19 6.80 15.77
CA HIS A 49 -4.36 6.38 17.16
C HIS A 49 -3.38 7.09 18.10
N LYS A 50 -2.10 7.25 17.72
CA LYS A 50 -1.08 7.93 18.53
C LYS A 50 -1.49 9.36 18.85
N TYR A 51 -2.02 10.07 17.86
CA TYR A 51 -2.39 11.48 17.97
C TYR A 51 -3.87 11.74 18.23
N GLY A 52 -4.73 10.73 18.09
CA GLY A 52 -6.17 10.82 18.29
C GLY A 52 -6.88 11.71 17.26
N MET A 53 -6.32 11.86 16.06
CA MET A 53 -6.83 12.71 14.99
C MET A 53 -6.31 12.28 13.62
N ASP A 54 -6.90 12.77 12.54
CA ASP A 54 -6.38 12.58 11.19
C ASP A 54 -5.15 13.47 10.89
N PHE A 55 -4.45 13.18 9.79
CA PHE A 55 -3.22 13.88 9.40
C PHE A 55 -3.44 15.39 9.21
N GLN A 56 -4.58 15.78 8.64
CA GLN A 56 -4.88 17.18 8.38
C GLN A 56 -5.06 17.96 9.68
N SER A 57 -5.81 17.40 10.63
CA SER A 57 -5.98 17.95 11.98
C SER A 57 -4.65 18.01 12.75
N PHE A 58 -3.79 17.01 12.56
CA PHE A 58 -2.46 16.97 13.13
C PHE A 58 -1.60 18.14 12.62
N LEU A 59 -1.62 18.44 11.32
CA LEU A 59 -0.92 19.59 10.74
C LEU A 59 -1.46 20.93 11.26
N GLU A 60 -2.77 21.08 11.38
CA GLU A 60 -3.40 22.31 11.90
C GLU A 60 -3.03 22.58 13.36
N LYS A 61 -2.84 21.53 14.14
CA LYS A 61 -2.50 21.61 15.57
C LYS A 61 -1.02 21.44 15.83
N PHE A 62 -0.18 21.36 14.78
CA PHE A 62 1.22 20.95 14.89
C PHE A 62 1.94 21.76 15.98
N ASP A 63 1.90 23.08 15.94
CA ASP A 63 2.61 23.92 16.92
C ASP A 63 2.01 23.90 18.33
N SER A 64 0.74 23.49 18.45
CA SER A 64 0.00 23.43 19.72
C SER A 64 0.11 22.10 20.46
N ILE A 65 0.49 21.03 19.75
CA ILE A 65 0.80 19.73 20.36
C ILE A 65 2.09 19.92 21.17
N SER A 66 2.10 19.38 22.39
CA SER A 66 3.19 19.47 23.38
C SER A 66 4.58 19.62 22.77
N GLN A 67 5.35 20.61 23.24
CA GLN A 67 6.75 20.85 22.83
C GLN A 67 7.72 19.76 23.31
N VAL A 68 7.30 18.94 24.27
CA VAL A 68 8.04 17.72 24.66
C VAL A 68 7.86 16.69 23.55
N GLY A 69 8.96 16.27 22.92
CA GLY A 69 8.95 15.32 21.80
C GLY A 69 8.88 15.95 20.41
N LEU A 70 9.30 17.22 20.24
CA LEU A 70 9.24 17.92 18.96
C LEU A 70 9.91 17.16 17.80
N PHE A 71 11.10 16.59 18.02
CA PHE A 71 11.80 15.79 17.00
C PHE A 71 11.03 14.54 16.61
N GLU A 72 10.51 13.78 17.59
CA GLU A 72 9.66 12.61 17.33
C GLU A 72 8.41 12.99 16.52
N LYS A 73 7.84 14.17 16.81
CA LYS A 73 6.67 14.67 16.09
C LYS A 73 6.98 15.11 14.66
N GLU A 74 8.14 15.70 14.41
CA GLU A 74 8.62 16.00 13.06
C GLU A 74 8.89 14.70 12.27
N ASP A 75 9.50 13.71 12.91
CA ASP A 75 9.74 12.40 12.31
C ASP A 75 8.42 11.70 11.95
N ASP A 76 7.48 11.65 12.90
CA ASP A 76 6.14 11.09 12.67
C ASP A 76 5.38 11.82 11.55
N GLU A 77 5.50 13.15 11.45
CA GLU A 77 4.88 13.92 10.36
C GLU A 77 5.42 13.50 9.00
N MET A 78 6.74 13.38 8.90
CA MET A 78 7.43 12.98 7.68
C MET A 78 7.06 11.55 7.27
N GLU A 79 7.06 10.62 8.23
CA GLU A 79 6.71 9.21 8.01
C GLU A 79 5.23 9.06 7.62
N TRP A 80 4.32 9.70 8.35
CA TRP A 80 2.89 9.67 8.04
C TRP A 80 2.59 10.24 6.65
N ARG A 81 3.22 11.37 6.29
CA ARG A 81 3.13 11.92 4.94
C ARG A 81 3.66 10.97 3.88
N ALA A 82 4.76 10.25 4.15
CA ALA A 82 5.31 9.27 3.24
C ALA A 82 4.33 8.11 3.01
N CYS A 83 3.70 7.60 4.07
CA CYS A 83 2.66 6.57 3.99
C CYS A 83 1.50 7.00 3.10
N LEU A 84 0.96 8.22 3.32
CA LEU A 84 -0.13 8.76 2.52
C LEU A 84 0.22 8.87 1.03
N LYS A 85 1.44 9.33 0.72
CA LYS A 85 1.93 9.38 -0.67
C LYS A 85 2.12 7.99 -1.28
N ALA A 86 2.56 7.02 -0.47
CA ALA A 86 2.71 5.64 -0.92
C ALA A 86 1.36 5.01 -1.26
N ILE A 87 0.33 5.24 -0.42
CA ILE A 87 -1.06 4.84 -0.69
C ILE A 87 -1.52 5.45 -2.03
N GLU A 88 -1.39 6.77 -2.22
CA GLU A 88 -1.79 7.44 -3.47
C GLU A 88 -1.07 6.86 -4.70
N LEU A 89 0.22 6.51 -4.56
CA LEU A 89 0.97 5.88 -5.65
C LEU A 89 0.43 4.48 -5.98
N VAL A 90 0.14 3.67 -4.96
CA VAL A 90 -0.40 2.32 -5.13
C VAL A 90 -1.80 2.36 -5.73
N GLU A 91 -2.68 3.25 -5.26
CA GLU A 91 -4.01 3.49 -5.84
C GLU A 91 -3.93 3.84 -7.33
N ARG A 92 -3.01 4.73 -7.71
CA ARG A 92 -2.78 5.06 -9.12
C ARG A 92 -2.34 3.85 -9.94
N LYS A 93 -1.45 3.00 -9.41
CA LYS A 93 -1.04 1.75 -10.08
C LYS A 93 -2.22 0.79 -10.22
N LEU A 94 -3.01 0.58 -9.16
CA LEU A 94 -4.20 -0.27 -9.20
C LEU A 94 -5.18 0.18 -10.29
N LYS A 95 -5.43 1.49 -10.39
CA LYS A 95 -6.29 2.08 -11.43
C LYS A 95 -5.79 1.84 -12.86
N THR A 96 -4.48 1.68 -13.07
CA THR A 96 -3.95 1.32 -14.41
C THR A 96 -4.16 -0.15 -14.77
N LEU A 97 -4.54 -0.99 -13.80
CA LEU A 97 -4.80 -2.42 -13.97
C LEU A 97 -6.31 -2.74 -14.01
N GLU A 98 -7.19 -1.74 -13.82
CA GLU A 98 -8.65 -1.84 -14.00
C GLU A 98 -9.05 -1.76 -15.48
#